data_AF-A0A9P7B4B2-F1
#
_entry.id   AF-A0A9P7B4B2-F1
#
_cell.length_a   1.000
_cell.length_b   1.000
_cell.length_c   1.000
_cell.angle_alpha   90.00
_cell.angle_beta   90.00
_cell.angle_gamma   90.00
#
_symmetry.space_group_name_H-M   'P 1'
#
loop_
_entity.id
_entity.type
_entity.pdbx_description
1 polymer ?
#
loop_
_entity_poly.entity_id
_entity_poly.type
_entity_poly.pdbx_seq_one_letter_code
_entity_poly.pdbx_strand_id
1 'polypeptide(L)'
;MDYGFLQLYLARSCVWGHMESVDYIWHKYVIKNHVLVIRPHILCELGNLALANDKFFVTKQIYEYFGKMYGTKRYDVTLLKWKYELLRIKIESFAKGTGESSTFSEKWKVFLEDMDNILPVTTKFSVRDFPNLGKALHHDIETGNATELIILDMLFTEKKLTIKNPSTLPLLLNLVLLQPTFSSSFKLGLFKRFYGFHPQLDYDDSLIILCRLLKGDGYNLSEIIDFASKLDEGNLQLSTQAAKLLIDGIKDTSYSFKLNEHIQLSKLAGTVHT
;
A
#
# COMPACT_ATOMS: atom_id res chain seq x y z
N MET A 1 -31.22 -26.29 -13.81
CA MET A 1 -29.90 -26.03 -13.18
C MET A 1 -30.15 -25.15 -11.98
N ASP A 2 -29.75 -25.57 -10.78
CA ASP A 2 -29.97 -24.79 -9.56
C ASP A 2 -28.88 -23.71 -9.44
N TYR A 3 -29.28 -22.46 -9.65
CA TYR A 3 -28.40 -21.30 -9.55
C TYR A 3 -27.87 -21.08 -8.13
N GLY A 4 -28.67 -21.39 -7.12
CA GLY A 4 -28.27 -21.27 -5.71
C GLY A 4 -27.13 -22.25 -5.41
N PHE A 5 -27.23 -23.48 -5.92
CA PHE A 5 -26.16 -24.47 -5.81
C PHE A 5 -24.87 -24.01 -6.49
N LEU A 6 -24.92 -23.48 -7.73
CA LEU A 6 -23.73 -23.00 -8.42
C LEU A 6 -23.05 -21.83 -7.70
N GLN A 7 -23.82 -20.88 -7.16
CA GLN A 7 -23.26 -19.78 -6.37
C GLN A 7 -22.61 -20.28 -5.08
N LEU A 8 -23.26 -21.20 -4.37
CA LEU A 8 -22.72 -21.80 -3.16
C LEU A 8 -21.46 -22.62 -3.46
N TYR A 9 -21.47 -23.42 -4.52
CA TYR A 9 -20.34 -24.25 -4.93
C TYR A 9 -19.14 -23.39 -5.32
N LEU A 10 -19.36 -22.28 -6.04
CA LEU A 10 -18.31 -21.32 -6.36
C LEU A 10 -17.70 -20.69 -5.10
N ALA A 11 -18.54 -20.17 -4.21
CA ALA A 11 -18.09 -19.56 -2.96
C ALA A 11 -17.31 -20.56 -2.08
N ARG A 12 -17.80 -21.80 -1.96
CA ARG A 12 -17.08 -22.86 -1.23
C ARG A 12 -15.77 -23.25 -1.91
N SER A 13 -15.72 -23.26 -3.24
CA SER A 13 -14.48 -23.53 -3.98
C SER A 13 -13.44 -22.44 -3.73
N CYS A 14 -13.84 -21.17 -3.63
CA CYS A 14 -12.94 -20.09 -3.20
C CYS A 14 -12.40 -20.32 -1.79
N VAL A 15 -13.27 -20.67 -0.84
CA VAL A 15 -12.88 -20.92 0.57
C VAL A 15 -11.93 -22.11 0.70
N TRP A 16 -12.16 -23.17 -0.07
CA TRP A 16 -11.27 -24.35 -0.10
C TRP A 16 -10.02 -24.17 -0.95
N GLY A 17 -9.89 -23.03 -1.65
CA GLY A 17 -8.75 -22.76 -2.52
C GLY A 17 -8.68 -23.65 -3.77
N HIS A 18 -9.80 -24.24 -4.20
CA HIS A 18 -9.82 -25.18 -5.32
C HIS A 18 -9.98 -24.44 -6.66
N MET A 19 -8.84 -24.02 -7.22
CA MET A 19 -8.79 -23.16 -8.41
C MET A 19 -9.38 -23.84 -9.66
N GLU A 20 -9.28 -25.15 -9.80
CA GLU A 20 -9.81 -25.91 -10.94
C GLU A 20 -11.33 -25.83 -11.02
N SER A 21 -12.02 -25.95 -9.87
CA SER A 21 -13.48 -25.78 -9.81
C SER A 21 -13.89 -24.35 -10.12
N VAL A 22 -13.15 -23.38 -9.56
CA VAL A 22 -13.36 -21.96 -9.84
C VAL A 22 -13.22 -21.68 -11.33
N ASP A 23 -12.14 -22.17 -11.95
CA ASP A 23 -11.82 -21.94 -13.35
C ASP A 23 -12.89 -22.53 -14.28
N TYR A 24 -13.33 -23.76 -13.97
CA TYR A 24 -14.41 -24.42 -14.69
C TYR A 24 -15.73 -23.62 -14.61
N ILE A 25 -16.13 -23.18 -13.40
CA ILE A 25 -17.38 -22.43 -13.22
C ILE A 25 -17.29 -21.08 -13.91
N TRP A 26 -16.17 -20.38 -13.74
CA TRP A 26 -15.92 -19.07 -14.35
C TRP A 26 -16.04 -19.14 -15.86
N HIS A 27 -15.28 -20.02 -16.52
CA HIS A 27 -15.29 -20.12 -17.97
C HIS A 27 -16.63 -20.64 -18.51
N LYS A 28 -17.21 -21.67 -17.89
CA LYS A 28 -18.44 -22.29 -18.40
C LYS A 28 -19.68 -21.46 -18.14
N TYR A 29 -19.89 -20.99 -16.91
CA TYR A 29 -21.17 -20.42 -16.47
C TYR A 29 -21.17 -18.89 -16.40
N VAL A 30 -20.01 -18.24 -16.23
CA VAL A 30 -19.91 -16.77 -16.20
C VAL A 30 -19.55 -16.22 -17.58
N ILE A 31 -18.48 -16.72 -18.19
CA ILE A 31 -17.96 -16.20 -19.47
C ILE A 31 -18.71 -16.76 -20.67
N LYS A 32 -18.85 -18.08 -20.83
CA LYS A 32 -19.43 -18.66 -22.04
C LYS A 32 -20.96 -18.56 -22.08
N ASN A 33 -21.62 -18.94 -20.98
CA ASN A 33 -23.07 -19.04 -20.96
C ASN A 33 -23.78 -17.83 -20.35
N HIS A 34 -23.05 -16.92 -19.68
CA HIS A 34 -23.59 -15.72 -19.03
C HIS A 34 -24.78 -15.96 -18.08
N VAL A 35 -24.85 -17.14 -17.46
CA VAL A 35 -25.99 -17.52 -16.62
C VAL A 35 -25.80 -17.15 -15.15
N LEU A 36 -24.56 -16.96 -14.72
CA LEU A 36 -24.22 -16.76 -13.32
C LEU A 36 -23.71 -15.33 -13.07
N VAL A 37 -24.50 -14.53 -12.37
CA VAL A 37 -24.09 -13.20 -11.91
C VAL A 37 -23.32 -13.33 -10.59
N ILE A 38 -22.04 -12.96 -10.61
CA ILE A 38 -21.15 -13.02 -9.44
C ILE A 38 -21.18 -11.71 -8.66
N ARG A 39 -21.43 -11.80 -7.35
CA ARG A 39 -21.42 -10.65 -6.43
C ARG A 39 -20.00 -10.10 -6.24
N PRO A 40 -19.82 -8.79 -6.01
CA PRO A 40 -18.50 -8.16 -5.90
C PRO A 40 -17.53 -8.75 -4.87
N HIS A 41 -18.01 -9.18 -3.70
CA HIS A 41 -17.15 -9.80 -2.69
C HIS A 41 -16.59 -11.15 -3.16
N ILE A 42 -17.40 -11.97 -3.84
CA ILE A 42 -16.96 -13.24 -4.43
C ILE A 42 -15.94 -12.97 -5.55
N LEU A 43 -16.11 -11.92 -6.35
CA LEU A 43 -15.11 -11.51 -7.34
C LEU A 43 -13.75 -11.21 -6.70
N CYS A 44 -13.73 -10.59 -5.52
CA CYS A 44 -12.48 -10.34 -4.78
C CYS A 44 -11.84 -11.64 -4.28
N GLU A 45 -12.64 -12.58 -3.75
CA GLU A 45 -12.16 -13.91 -3.34
C GLU A 45 -11.56 -14.68 -4.51
N LEU A 46 -12.27 -14.70 -5.65
CA LEU A 46 -11.80 -15.31 -6.90
C LEU A 46 -10.48 -14.67 -7.37
N GLY A 47 -10.40 -13.33 -7.34
CA GLY A 47 -9.22 -12.60 -7.76
C GLY A 47 -8.01 -12.88 -6.87
N ASN A 48 -8.20 -12.94 -5.55
CA ASN A 48 -7.15 -13.31 -4.60
C ASN A 48 -6.68 -14.76 -4.81
N LEU A 49 -7.61 -15.70 -5.01
CA LEU A 49 -7.27 -17.09 -5.29
C LEU A 49 -6.51 -17.23 -6.61
N ALA A 50 -6.94 -16.52 -7.65
CA ALA A 50 -6.27 -16.51 -8.94
C ALA A 50 -4.86 -15.91 -8.84
N LEU A 51 -4.67 -14.83 -8.07
CA LEU A 51 -3.36 -14.24 -7.79
C LEU A 51 -2.43 -15.20 -7.03
N ALA A 52 -2.98 -15.96 -6.06
CA ALA A 52 -2.23 -16.96 -5.32
C ALA A 52 -1.76 -18.13 -6.20
N ASN A 53 -2.58 -18.54 -7.17
CA ASN A 53 -2.33 -19.66 -8.09
C ASN A 53 -1.72 -19.24 -9.45
N ASP A 54 -1.18 -18.03 -9.55
CA ASP A 54 -0.53 -17.49 -10.77
C ASP A 54 -1.43 -17.48 -12.02
N LYS A 55 -2.76 -17.40 -11.83
CA LYS A 55 -3.76 -17.28 -12.89
C LYS A 55 -4.00 -15.83 -13.28
N PHE A 56 -2.94 -15.12 -13.69
CA PHE A 56 -2.94 -13.67 -13.96
C PHE A 56 -3.91 -13.23 -15.06
N PHE A 57 -4.19 -14.10 -16.04
CA PHE A 57 -5.19 -13.80 -17.06
C PHE A 57 -6.61 -13.68 -16.47
N VAL A 58 -6.92 -14.50 -15.46
CA VAL A 58 -8.24 -14.53 -14.80
C VAL A 58 -8.47 -13.26 -13.99
N THR A 59 -7.45 -12.72 -13.31
CA THR A 59 -7.59 -11.48 -12.51
C THR A 59 -8.01 -10.28 -13.37
N LYS A 60 -7.45 -10.16 -14.58
CA LYS A 60 -7.85 -9.13 -15.56
C LYS A 60 -9.31 -9.29 -15.97
N GLN A 61 -9.73 -10.51 -16.32
CA GLN A 61 -11.12 -10.79 -16.70
C GLN A 61 -12.11 -10.47 -15.57
N ILE A 62 -11.76 -10.77 -14.32
CA ILE A 62 -12.60 -10.49 -13.15
C ILE A 62 -12.87 -8.98 -13.03
N TYR A 63 -11.84 -8.14 -13.18
CA TYR A 63 -12.02 -6.68 -13.13
C TYR A 63 -12.86 -6.16 -14.29
N GLU A 64 -12.62 -6.66 -15.51
CA GLU A 64 -13.43 -6.31 -16.69
C GLU A 64 -14.90 -6.71 -16.52
N TYR A 65 -15.15 -7.90 -15.97
CA TYR A 65 -16.49 -8.37 -15.61
C TYR A 65 -17.16 -7.43 -14.60
N PHE A 66 -16.43 -7.02 -13.56
CA PHE A 66 -16.94 -6.06 -12.58
C PHE A 66 -17.34 -4.74 -13.23
N GLY A 67 -16.48 -4.19 -14.11
CA GLY A 67 -16.78 -2.97 -14.87
C GLY A 67 -18.04 -3.09 -15.73
N LYS A 68 -18.20 -4.23 -16.43
CA LYS A 68 -19.38 -4.50 -17.27
C LYS A 68 -20.67 -4.60 -16.46
N MET A 69 -20.64 -5.30 -15.32
CA MET A 69 -21.84 -5.62 -14.54
C MET A 69 -22.22 -4.55 -13.50
N TYR A 70 -21.24 -3.79 -13.01
CA TYR A 70 -21.40 -2.86 -11.89
C TYR A 70 -20.93 -1.43 -12.20
N GLY A 71 -20.26 -1.19 -13.34
CA GLY A 71 -19.64 0.10 -13.65
C GLY A 71 -20.59 1.26 -13.95
N THR A 72 -21.86 0.98 -14.28
CA THR A 72 -22.89 2.02 -14.51
C THR A 72 -23.56 2.51 -13.23
N LYS A 73 -23.33 1.85 -12.09
CA LYS A 73 -23.91 2.23 -10.81
C LYS A 73 -23.10 3.36 -10.19
N ARG A 74 -23.77 4.37 -9.61
CA ARG A 74 -23.09 5.31 -8.71
C ARG A 74 -22.45 4.49 -7.59
N TYR A 75 -21.15 4.64 -7.40
CA TYR A 75 -20.43 3.93 -6.35
C TYR A 75 -20.89 4.45 -4.99
N ASP A 76 -21.56 3.58 -4.23
CA ASP A 76 -21.63 3.74 -2.78
C ASP A 76 -20.30 3.31 -2.15
N VAL A 77 -20.17 3.52 -0.84
CA VAL A 77 -18.96 3.20 -0.06
C VAL A 77 -18.61 1.70 -0.20
N THR A 78 -19.62 0.82 -0.25
CA THR A 78 -19.41 -0.62 -0.34
C THR A 78 -18.88 -1.04 -1.71
N LEU A 79 -19.46 -0.50 -2.79
CA LEU A 79 -19.03 -0.80 -4.15
C LEU A 79 -17.65 -0.21 -4.45
N LEU A 80 -17.34 0.96 -3.88
CA LEU A 80 -16.00 1.55 -3.95
C LEU A 80 -14.97 0.65 -3.27
N LYS A 81 -15.28 0.08 -2.10
CA LYS A 81 -14.41 -0.90 -1.43
C LYS A 81 -14.10 -2.08 -2.35
N TRP A 82 -15.09 -2.67 -3.00
CA TRP A 82 -14.84 -3.79 -3.91
C TRP A 82 -14.08 -3.38 -5.17
N LYS A 83 -14.33 -2.18 -5.70
CA LYS A 83 -13.54 -1.64 -6.82
C LYS A 83 -12.07 -1.48 -6.43
N TYR A 84 -11.79 -0.95 -5.24
CA TYR A 84 -10.44 -0.84 -4.69
C TYR A 84 -9.75 -2.21 -4.62
N GLU A 85 -10.41 -3.18 -3.99
CA GLU A 85 -9.88 -4.53 -3.80
C GLU A 85 -9.56 -5.23 -5.13
N LEU A 86 -10.43 -5.09 -6.13
CA LEU A 86 -10.23 -5.67 -7.46
C LEU A 86 -9.11 -4.98 -8.23
N LEU A 87 -8.99 -3.66 -8.14
CA LEU A 87 -7.88 -2.93 -8.75
C LEU A 87 -6.55 -3.28 -8.06
N ARG A 88 -6.52 -3.38 -6.73
CA ARG A 88 -5.34 -3.87 -5.99
C ARG A 88 -4.93 -5.25 -6.50
N ILE A 89 -5.88 -6.20 -6.64
CA ILE A 89 -5.59 -7.53 -7.20
C ILE A 89 -5.02 -7.42 -8.61
N LYS A 90 -5.58 -6.55 -9.47
CA LYS A 90 -5.08 -6.31 -10.83
C LYS A 90 -3.63 -5.80 -10.82
N ILE A 91 -3.32 -4.81 -9.99
CA ILE A 91 -1.96 -4.26 -9.84
C ILE A 91 -0.99 -5.33 -9.34
N GLU A 92 -1.35 -6.04 -8.27
CA GLU A 92 -0.50 -7.07 -7.68
C GLU A 92 -0.29 -8.26 -8.62
N SER A 93 -1.32 -8.61 -9.39
CA SER A 93 -1.23 -9.61 -10.46
C SER A 93 -0.31 -9.17 -11.59
N PHE A 94 -0.31 -7.89 -11.96
CA PHE A 94 0.61 -7.37 -12.97
C PHE A 94 2.05 -7.36 -12.43
N ALA A 95 2.25 -6.90 -11.19
CA ALA A 95 3.56 -6.85 -10.54
C ALA A 95 4.16 -8.26 -10.38
N LYS A 96 3.37 -9.23 -9.94
CA LYS A 96 3.79 -10.63 -9.81
C LYS A 96 3.98 -11.30 -11.17
N GLY A 97 3.04 -11.12 -12.10
CA GLY A 97 3.00 -11.87 -13.35
C GLY A 97 4.00 -11.41 -14.41
N THR A 98 4.37 -10.13 -14.41
CA THR A 98 5.47 -9.65 -15.28
C THR A 98 6.85 -9.94 -14.68
N GLY A 99 6.95 -10.13 -13.36
CA GLY A 99 8.21 -10.48 -12.70
C GLY A 99 9.34 -9.54 -13.11
N GLU A 100 10.43 -10.10 -13.62
CA GLU A 100 11.62 -9.38 -14.09
C GLU A 100 11.49 -8.79 -15.50
N SER A 101 10.42 -9.13 -16.24
CA SER A 101 10.23 -8.63 -17.61
C SER A 101 9.80 -7.17 -17.68
N SER A 102 9.52 -6.54 -16.53
CA SER A 102 9.15 -5.13 -16.42
C SER A 102 9.87 -4.51 -15.23
N THR A 103 10.18 -3.22 -15.32
CA THR A 103 10.78 -2.46 -14.22
C THR A 103 9.73 -2.05 -13.19
N PHE A 104 10.16 -1.73 -11.98
CA PHE A 104 9.35 -1.08 -10.96
C PHE A 104 8.73 0.22 -11.48
N SER A 105 9.46 1.02 -12.26
CA SER A 105 8.93 2.27 -12.82
C SER A 105 7.74 2.01 -13.77
N GLU A 106 7.76 0.94 -14.55
CA GLU A 106 6.63 0.54 -15.40
C GLU A 106 5.44 0.05 -14.58
N LYS A 107 5.70 -0.77 -13.55
CA LYS A 107 4.66 -1.22 -12.62
C LYS A 107 4.04 -0.05 -11.85
N TRP A 108 4.85 0.92 -11.43
CA TRP A 108 4.41 2.14 -10.76
C TRP A 108 3.57 3.01 -11.70
N LYS A 109 3.95 3.12 -12.97
CA LYS A 109 3.13 3.78 -13.98
C LYS A 109 1.75 3.13 -14.11
N VAL A 110 1.68 1.80 -14.16
CA VAL A 110 0.39 1.08 -14.19
C VAL A 110 -0.42 1.36 -12.92
N PHE A 111 0.22 1.41 -11.75
CA PHE A 111 -0.45 1.85 -10.51
C PHE A 111 -1.06 3.26 -10.65
N LEU A 112 -0.32 4.24 -11.18
CA LEU A 112 -0.84 5.59 -11.38
C LEU A 112 -2.04 5.62 -12.34
N GLU A 113 -1.97 4.86 -13.43
CA GLU A 113 -3.03 4.81 -14.45
C GLU A 113 -4.30 4.11 -13.95
N ASP A 114 -4.15 2.99 -13.23
CA ASP A 114 -5.27 2.13 -12.83
C ASP A 114 -5.82 2.40 -11.42
N MET A 115 -5.02 2.98 -10.51
CA MET A 115 -5.42 3.28 -9.13
C MET A 115 -5.58 4.78 -8.91
N ASP A 116 -4.49 5.55 -8.96
CA ASP A 116 -4.46 6.99 -8.64
C ASP A 116 -5.45 7.79 -9.50
N ASN A 117 -5.46 7.52 -10.81
CA ASN A 117 -6.30 8.25 -11.76
C ASN A 117 -7.77 7.80 -11.79
N ILE A 118 -8.08 6.61 -11.27
CA ILE A 118 -9.42 6.00 -11.38
C ILE A 118 -10.21 6.10 -10.07
N LEU A 119 -9.53 6.05 -8.93
CA LEU A 119 -10.15 6.07 -7.62
C LEU A 119 -10.36 7.53 -7.14
N PRO A 120 -11.33 7.77 -6.24
CA PRO A 120 -11.49 9.09 -5.64
C PRO A 120 -10.22 9.55 -4.93
N VAL A 121 -9.96 10.86 -4.97
CA VAL A 121 -8.79 11.49 -4.32
C VAL A 121 -8.75 11.28 -2.80
N THR A 122 -9.88 10.91 -2.19
CA THR A 122 -9.98 10.59 -0.76
C THR A 122 -9.55 9.16 -0.42
N THR A 123 -9.25 8.33 -1.41
CA THR A 123 -8.83 6.94 -1.20
C THR A 123 -7.46 6.92 -0.55
N LYS A 124 -7.31 6.19 0.56
CA LYS A 124 -6.00 5.97 1.20
C LYS A 124 -5.36 4.69 0.68
N PHE A 125 -4.11 4.76 0.24
CA PHE A 125 -3.31 3.59 -0.13
C PHE A 125 -2.39 3.18 1.01
N SER A 126 -2.25 1.86 1.22
CA SER A 126 -1.32 1.31 2.22
C SER A 126 -0.32 0.36 1.57
N VAL A 127 0.92 0.38 2.04
CA VAL A 127 1.98 -0.56 1.61
C VAL A 127 1.61 -2.02 1.81
N ARG A 128 0.74 -2.32 2.78
CA ARG A 128 0.29 -3.69 3.09
C ARG A 128 -0.52 -4.30 1.96
N ASP A 129 -1.16 -3.45 1.15
CA ASP A 129 -1.99 -3.90 0.03
C ASP A 129 -1.16 -4.25 -1.21
N PHE A 130 0.13 -3.86 -1.25
CA PHE A 130 0.98 -4.01 -2.44
C PHE A 130 2.30 -4.76 -2.18
N PRO A 131 2.28 -5.98 -1.61
CA PRO A 131 3.49 -6.73 -1.31
C PRO A 131 4.33 -7.09 -2.55
N ASN A 132 3.72 -7.42 -3.69
CA ASN A 132 4.46 -7.77 -4.91
C ASN A 132 5.04 -6.53 -5.59
N LEU A 133 4.35 -5.38 -5.51
CA LEU A 133 4.92 -4.11 -5.95
C LEU A 133 6.16 -3.73 -5.11
N GLY A 134 6.10 -3.94 -3.80
CA GLY A 134 7.26 -3.76 -2.90
C GLY A 134 8.42 -4.71 -3.21
N LYS A 135 8.14 -5.97 -3.56
CA LYS A 135 9.15 -6.93 -4.02
C LYS A 135 9.77 -6.53 -5.36
N ALA A 136 8.98 -5.98 -6.28
CA ALA A 136 9.51 -5.50 -7.56
C ALA A 136 10.48 -4.32 -7.36
N LEU A 137 10.19 -3.40 -6.44
CA LEU A 137 11.13 -2.34 -6.07
C LEU A 137 12.43 -2.93 -5.49
N HIS A 138 12.30 -3.89 -4.57
CA HIS A 138 13.46 -4.56 -3.96
C HIS A 138 14.37 -5.18 -5.02
N HIS A 139 13.79 -5.96 -5.94
CA HIS A 139 14.51 -6.59 -7.03
C HIS A 139 15.21 -5.58 -7.94
N ASP A 140 14.54 -4.48 -8.30
CA ASP A 140 15.15 -3.44 -9.13
C ASP A 140 16.31 -2.72 -8.43
N ILE A 141 16.26 -2.57 -7.10
CA ILE A 141 17.37 -2.03 -6.31
C ILE A 141 18.56 -3.00 -6.34
N GLU A 142 18.32 -4.30 -6.11
CA GLU A 142 19.38 -5.32 -6.10
C GLU A 142 20.06 -5.49 -7.47
N THR A 143 19.29 -5.38 -8.55
CA THR A 143 19.80 -5.47 -9.93
C THR A 143 20.40 -4.18 -10.45
N GLY A 144 20.37 -3.09 -9.66
CA GLY A 144 20.91 -1.78 -10.04
C GLY A 144 20.03 -0.96 -11.00
N ASN A 145 18.82 -1.44 -11.31
CA ASN A 145 17.84 -0.76 -12.16
C ASN A 145 17.15 0.42 -11.44
N ALA A 146 17.06 0.37 -10.11
CA ALA A 146 16.52 1.45 -9.27
C ALA A 146 17.58 1.98 -8.29
N THR A 147 18.44 2.87 -8.80
CA THR A 147 19.44 3.57 -7.98
C THR A 147 18.80 4.63 -7.08
N GLU A 148 19.54 5.11 -6.07
CA GLU A 148 19.09 6.21 -5.20
C GLU A 148 18.66 7.45 -6.01
N LEU A 149 19.39 7.79 -7.07
CA LEU A 149 19.06 8.90 -7.95
C LEU A 149 17.71 8.72 -8.65
N ILE A 150 17.42 7.51 -9.12
CA ILE A 150 16.14 7.18 -9.77
C ILE A 150 14.99 7.28 -8.77
N ILE A 151 15.21 6.79 -7.54
CA ILE A 151 14.21 6.88 -6.46
C ILE A 151 13.92 8.34 -6.10
N LEU A 152 14.97 9.17 -5.99
CA LEU A 152 14.82 10.60 -5.73
C LEU A 152 14.07 11.29 -6.88
N ASP A 153 14.38 10.99 -8.14
CA ASP A 153 13.64 11.48 -9.30
C ASP A 153 12.15 11.08 -9.23
N MET A 154 11.85 9.83 -8.88
CA MET A 154 10.47 9.38 -8.72
C MET A 154 9.70 10.09 -7.60
N LEU A 155 10.37 10.49 -6.52
CA LEU A 155 9.74 11.13 -5.36
C LEU A 155 9.59 12.65 -5.50
N PHE A 156 10.52 13.31 -6.21
CA PHE A 156 10.63 14.78 -6.20
C PHE A 156 10.42 15.44 -7.57
N THR A 157 10.36 14.67 -8.65
CA THR A 157 10.22 15.23 -10.00
C THR A 157 8.83 14.97 -10.57
N GLU A 158 8.18 16.03 -11.04
CA GLU A 158 6.90 15.91 -11.74
C GLU A 158 7.10 15.18 -13.07
N LYS A 159 6.55 13.96 -13.16
CA LYS A 159 6.55 13.17 -14.39
C LYS A 159 5.33 13.50 -15.25
N LYS A 160 5.32 13.00 -16.49
CA LYS A 160 4.21 13.16 -17.45
C LYS A 160 2.86 12.67 -16.93
N LEU A 161 2.84 11.77 -15.95
CA LEU A 161 1.63 11.32 -15.28
C LEU A 161 1.44 12.11 -13.99
N THR A 162 0.41 12.95 -13.97
CA THR A 162 0.04 13.75 -12.81
C THR A 162 -0.49 12.86 -11.70
N ILE A 163 0.07 13.03 -10.50
CA ILE A 163 -0.42 12.38 -9.28
C ILE A 163 -1.61 13.19 -8.76
N LYS A 164 -2.77 12.54 -8.63
CA LYS A 164 -4.02 13.18 -8.19
C LYS A 164 -4.33 12.90 -6.73
N ASN A 165 -3.94 11.74 -6.22
CA ASN A 165 -4.27 11.33 -4.86
C ASN A 165 -3.12 11.67 -3.89
N PRO A 166 -3.41 12.39 -2.79
CA PRO A 166 -2.40 12.78 -1.80
C PRO A 166 -1.72 11.60 -1.09
N SER A 167 -2.32 10.40 -1.09
CA SER A 167 -1.72 9.20 -0.49
C SER A 167 -0.76 8.43 -1.41
N THR A 168 -0.67 8.80 -2.69
CA THR A 168 0.17 8.11 -3.68
C THR A 168 1.67 8.31 -3.47
N LEU A 169 2.12 9.56 -3.26
CA LEU A 169 3.54 9.81 -2.98
C LEU A 169 3.99 9.27 -1.60
N PRO A 170 3.19 9.41 -0.51
CA PRO A 170 3.49 8.74 0.75
C PRO A 170 3.57 7.22 0.62
N LEU A 171 2.74 6.60 -0.21
CA LEU A 171 2.86 5.17 -0.52
C LEU A 171 4.22 4.84 -1.13
N LEU A 172 4.67 5.61 -2.13
CA LEU A 172 5.98 5.40 -2.76
C LEU A 172 7.11 5.56 -1.75
N LEU A 173 7.07 6.61 -0.93
CA LEU A 173 8.03 6.81 0.16
C LEU A 173 8.05 5.60 1.09
N ASN A 174 6.88 5.12 1.53
CA ASN A 174 6.77 3.99 2.44
C ASN A 174 7.33 2.70 1.82
N LEU A 175 7.11 2.46 0.52
CA LEU A 175 7.71 1.33 -0.20
C LEU A 175 9.25 1.41 -0.18
N VAL A 176 9.82 2.60 -0.34
CA VAL A 176 11.28 2.84 -0.28
C VAL A 176 11.81 2.68 1.14
N LEU A 177 11.14 3.24 2.16
CA LEU A 177 11.54 3.15 3.56
C LEU A 177 11.61 1.70 4.05
N LEU A 178 10.75 0.82 3.54
CA LEU A 178 10.74 -0.61 3.88
C LEU A 178 11.89 -1.41 3.26
N GLN A 179 12.63 -0.86 2.29
CA GLN A 179 13.69 -1.60 1.61
C GLN A 179 14.91 -1.80 2.53
N PRO A 180 15.42 -3.03 2.70
CA PRO A 180 16.53 -3.30 3.61
C PRO A 180 17.86 -2.72 3.14
N THR A 181 18.00 -2.45 1.84
CA THR A 181 19.25 -2.02 1.20
C THR A 181 19.72 -0.64 1.64
N PHE A 182 18.80 0.27 2.00
CA PHE A 182 19.15 1.63 2.38
C PHE A 182 19.47 1.75 3.87
N SER A 183 20.50 2.54 4.19
CA SER A 183 20.89 2.82 5.57
C SER A 183 19.82 3.60 6.33
N SER A 184 19.78 3.44 7.65
CA SER A 184 18.91 4.20 8.56
C SER A 184 19.04 5.72 8.37
N SER A 185 20.27 6.22 8.24
CA SER A 185 20.54 7.64 8.02
C SER A 185 20.04 8.14 6.67
N PHE A 186 20.18 7.34 5.60
CA PHE A 186 19.59 7.68 4.30
C PHE A 186 18.06 7.78 4.39
N LYS A 187 17.42 6.77 5.01
CA LYS A 187 15.95 6.74 5.16
C LYS A 187 15.42 7.93 5.94
N LEU A 188 16.11 8.30 7.03
CA LEU A 188 15.77 9.47 7.82
C LEU A 188 15.97 10.77 7.01
N GLY A 189 17.11 10.92 6.33
CA GLY A 189 17.37 12.09 5.49
C GLY A 189 16.35 12.23 4.34
N LEU A 190 15.98 11.11 3.72
CA LEU A 190 14.95 11.06 2.69
C LEU A 190 13.60 11.52 3.22
N PHE A 191 13.18 11.03 4.38
CA PHE A 191 11.95 11.45 5.03
C PHE A 191 11.95 12.95 5.35
N LYS A 192 13.03 13.46 5.97
CA LYS A 192 13.15 14.88 6.32
C LYS A 192 13.04 15.77 5.07
N ARG A 193 13.72 15.38 3.99
CA ARG A 193 13.66 16.08 2.70
C ARG A 193 12.25 16.01 2.09
N PHE A 194 11.63 14.84 2.11
CA PHE A 194 10.29 14.63 1.56
C PHE A 194 9.23 15.46 2.29
N TYR A 195 9.31 15.52 3.63
CA TYR A 195 8.45 16.40 4.42
C TYR A 195 8.63 17.87 4.06
N GLY A 196 9.87 18.33 3.87
CA GLY A 196 10.15 19.72 3.48
C GLY A 196 9.55 20.12 2.13
N PHE A 197 9.42 19.19 1.18
CA PHE A 197 8.81 19.45 -0.12
C PHE A 197 7.27 19.35 -0.12
N HIS A 198 6.71 18.51 0.75
CA HIS A 198 5.28 18.16 0.70
C HIS A 198 4.54 18.27 2.04
N PRO A 199 4.75 19.30 2.87
CA PRO A 199 4.37 19.30 4.30
C PRO A 199 2.89 19.03 4.61
N GLN A 200 2.01 19.18 3.62
CA GLN A 200 0.55 19.00 3.72
C GLN A 200 0.08 17.53 3.60
N LEU A 201 0.98 16.58 3.31
CA LEU A 201 0.62 15.17 3.13
C LEU A 201 0.50 14.41 4.46
N ASP A 202 -0.15 13.25 4.44
CA ASP A 202 -0.26 12.36 5.60
C ASP A 202 1.02 11.50 5.72
N TYR A 203 1.67 11.57 6.89
CA TYR A 203 2.97 10.95 7.17
C TYR A 203 2.92 9.88 8.25
N ASP A 204 1.74 9.55 8.78
CA ASP A 204 1.63 8.69 9.95
C ASP A 204 2.26 7.31 9.71
N ASP A 205 1.94 6.68 8.57
CA ASP A 205 2.54 5.40 8.19
C ASP A 205 4.06 5.49 8.01
N SER A 206 4.57 6.60 7.43
CA SER A 206 6.01 6.81 7.25
C SER A 206 6.74 6.89 8.60
N LEU A 207 6.16 7.62 9.55
CA LEU A 207 6.69 7.76 10.91
C LEU A 207 6.63 6.43 11.66
N ILE A 208 5.52 5.69 11.57
CA ILE A 208 5.40 4.35 12.16
C ILE A 208 6.47 3.40 11.60
N ILE A 209 6.72 3.44 10.29
CA ILE A 209 7.77 2.63 9.64
C ILE A 209 9.15 3.03 10.19
N LEU A 210 9.48 4.32 10.21
CA LEU A 210 10.77 4.81 10.70
C LEU A 210 11.00 4.46 12.18
N CYS A 211 10.04 4.72 13.06
CA CYS A 211 10.16 4.41 14.49
C CYS A 211 10.38 2.91 14.74
N ARG A 212 9.78 2.03 13.91
CA ARG A 212 10.03 0.59 13.99
C ARG A 212 11.42 0.21 13.50
N LEU A 213 11.86 0.77 12.37
CA LEU A 213 13.16 0.45 11.78
C LEU A 213 14.33 0.95 12.63
N LEU A 214 14.16 2.09 13.30
CA LEU A 214 15.17 2.75 14.11
C LEU A 214 15.14 2.31 15.59
N LYS A 215 14.40 1.25 15.92
CA LYS A 215 14.32 0.77 17.30
C LYS A 215 15.72 0.42 17.82
N GLY A 216 16.14 1.06 18.92
CA GLY A 216 17.48 0.90 19.51
C GLY A 216 18.55 1.83 18.93
N ASP A 217 18.26 2.54 17.84
CA ASP A 217 19.12 3.59 17.27
C ASP A 217 18.78 4.94 17.89
N GLY A 218 19.28 5.15 19.11
CA GLY A 218 18.96 6.35 19.90
C GLY A 218 19.33 7.66 19.19
N TYR A 219 20.40 7.67 18.39
CA TYR A 219 20.82 8.85 17.65
C TYR A 219 19.78 9.24 16.58
N ASN A 220 19.44 8.32 15.66
CA ASN A 220 18.47 8.63 14.60
C ASN A 220 17.06 8.87 15.15
N LEU A 221 16.66 8.21 16.26
CA LEU A 221 15.40 8.52 16.94
C LEU A 221 15.41 9.92 17.60
N SER A 222 16.53 10.33 18.20
CA SER A 222 16.67 11.68 18.74
C SER A 222 16.59 12.75 17.65
N GLU A 223 17.12 12.45 16.47
CA GLU A 223 17.03 13.31 15.29
C GLU A 223 15.59 13.43 14.76
N ILE A 224 14.73 12.42 14.96
CA ILE A 224 13.29 12.50 14.68
C ILE A 224 12.60 13.38 15.71
N ILE A 225 12.94 13.25 17.00
CA ILE A 225 12.39 14.09 18.07
C ILE A 225 12.74 15.56 17.82
N ASP A 226 14.01 15.85 17.57
CA ASP A 226 14.50 17.19 17.26
C ASP A 226 13.85 17.74 15.99
N PHE A 227 13.62 16.89 14.98
CA PHE A 227 12.92 17.30 13.75
C PHE A 227 11.44 17.62 14.02
N ALA A 228 10.74 16.75 14.74
CA ALA A 228 9.35 16.94 15.13
C ALA A 228 9.15 18.18 16.01
N SER A 229 10.13 18.50 16.87
CA SER A 229 10.07 19.67 17.75
C SER A 229 10.48 20.98 17.07
N LYS A 230 11.34 20.92 16.04
CA LYS A 230 11.80 22.11 15.30
C LYS A 230 10.85 22.54 14.19
N LEU A 231 10.08 21.63 13.60
CA LEU A 231 9.32 21.94 12.37
C LEU A 231 7.97 22.58 12.57
N ASP A 232 7.41 22.53 13.77
CA ASP A 232 6.21 23.31 14.08
C ASP A 232 6.16 23.54 15.58
N GLU A 233 5.89 24.73 16.06
CA GLU A 233 4.55 25.17 16.51
C GLU A 233 3.36 24.14 16.56
N GLY A 234 3.53 22.82 16.41
CA GLY A 234 2.53 21.76 16.63
C GLY A 234 1.90 21.02 15.42
N ASN A 235 2.29 21.20 14.15
CA ASN A 235 1.61 20.57 13.00
C ASN A 235 2.10 19.16 12.60
N LEU A 236 3.34 18.74 12.88
CA LEU A 236 3.70 17.32 12.80
C LEU A 236 3.07 16.54 13.98
N GLN A 237 1.79 16.22 13.81
CA GLN A 237 1.06 15.42 14.78
C GLN A 237 1.45 13.96 14.66
N LEU A 238 2.32 13.50 15.57
CA LEU A 238 2.56 12.08 15.77
C LEU A 238 1.26 11.42 16.24
N SER A 239 0.81 10.37 15.54
CA SER A 239 -0.24 9.52 16.10
C SER A 239 0.21 8.90 17.42
N THR A 240 -0.74 8.51 18.25
CA THR A 240 -0.48 7.76 19.49
C THR A 240 0.38 6.52 19.24
N GLN A 241 0.21 5.86 18.08
CA GLN A 241 1.00 4.70 17.73
C GLN A 241 2.45 5.07 17.40
N ALA A 242 2.68 6.09 16.57
CA ALA A 242 4.02 6.57 16.23
C ALA A 242 4.77 7.06 17.49
N ALA A 243 4.08 7.82 18.36
CA ALA A 243 4.62 8.31 19.63
C ALA A 243 5.02 7.16 20.56
N LYS A 244 4.17 6.13 20.71
CA LYS A 244 4.49 4.95 21.52
C LYS A 244 5.73 4.23 21.01
N LEU A 245 5.82 4.00 19.70
CA LEU A 245 6.97 3.33 19.08
C LEU A 245 8.26 4.15 19.25
N LEU A 246 8.17 5.48 19.14
CA LEU A 246 9.29 6.39 19.36
C LEU A 246 9.80 6.30 20.81
N ILE A 247 8.90 6.40 21.79
CA ILE A 247 9.23 6.32 23.22
C ILE A 247 9.84 4.96 23.56
N ASP A 248 9.18 3.87 23.14
CA ASP A 248 9.68 2.51 23.36
C ASP A 248 11.03 2.25 22.68
N GLY A 249 11.31 2.95 21.57
CA GLY A 249 12.57 2.82 20.84
C GLY A 249 13.76 3.55 21.46
N ILE A 250 13.51 4.65 22.19
CA ILE A 250 14.57 5.52 22.73
C ILE A 250 14.78 5.39 24.24
N LYS A 251 13.78 4.92 25.00
CA LYS A 251 13.81 4.86 26.48
C LYS A 251 15.01 4.12 27.05
N ASP A 252 15.48 3.08 26.36
CA ASP A 252 16.59 2.23 26.79
C ASP A 252 17.94 2.66 26.18
N THR A 253 18.00 3.83 25.55
CA THR A 253 19.21 4.36 24.90
C THR A 253 19.80 5.53 25.70
N SER A 254 21.06 5.89 25.41
CA SER A 254 21.71 7.08 25.99
C SER A 254 21.01 8.40 25.64
N TYR A 255 20.06 8.39 24.71
CA TYR A 255 19.32 9.55 24.24
C TYR A 255 17.94 9.71 24.90
N SER A 256 17.61 8.90 25.90
CA SER A 256 16.32 8.97 26.60
C SER A 256 16.03 10.33 27.24
N PHE A 257 17.07 11.12 27.57
CA PHE A 257 16.92 12.49 28.08
C PHE A 257 16.16 13.42 27.12
N LYS A 258 16.24 13.18 25.80
CA LYS A 258 15.51 13.94 24.77
C LYS A 258 13.99 13.83 24.89
N LEU A 259 13.47 12.73 25.45
CA LEU A 259 12.04 12.61 25.73
C LEU A 259 11.57 13.61 26.80
N ASN A 260 12.43 13.90 27.78
CA ASN A 260 12.12 14.80 28.88
C ASN A 260 12.20 16.27 28.46
N GLU A 261 13.06 16.59 27.49
CA GLU A 261 13.16 17.93 26.88
C GLU A 261 11.87 18.30 26.11
N HIS A 262 11.11 17.30 25.63
CA HIS A 262 9.91 17.49 24.82
C HIS A 262 8.64 16.94 25.48
N ILE A 263 8.19 17.62 26.55
CA ILE A 263 7.05 17.29 27.43
C ILE A 263 5.71 17.03 26.69
N GLN A 264 5.52 17.51 25.46
CA GLN A 264 4.30 17.22 24.69
C GLN A 264 4.24 15.76 24.17
N LEU A 265 5.39 15.14 23.91
CA LEU A 265 5.47 13.74 23.46
C LEU A 265 5.15 12.76 24.60
N SER A 266 5.52 13.09 25.85
CA SER A 266 5.17 12.27 27.02
C SER A 266 3.68 12.35 27.37
N LYS A 267 3.02 13.48 27.10
CA LYS A 267 1.56 13.64 27.28
C LYS A 267 0.74 12.84 26.26
N LEU A 268 1.19 12.71 25.01
CA LEU A 268 0.52 11.90 23.97
C LEU A 268 0.53 10.39 24.26
N ALA A 269 1.46 9.91 25.08
CA ALA A 269 1.50 8.52 25.54
C ALA A 269 0.69 8.28 26.84
N GLY A 270 0.42 9.33 27.62
CA GLY A 270 -0.27 9.25 28.91
C GLY A 270 -1.80 9.18 28.86
N THR A 271 -2.42 9.44 27.70
CA THR A 271 -3.89 9.46 27.55
C THR A 271 -4.56 8.08 27.42
N VAL A 272 -3.86 6.97 27.66
CA VAL A 272 -4.41 5.60 27.59
C VAL A 272 -4.58 4.94 28.97
N HIS A 273 -4.46 5.70 30.06
CA HIS A 273 -4.86 5.24 31.39
C HIS A 273 -5.96 6.11 31.98
N THR A 274 -7.15 6.04 31.38
CA THR A 274 -8.46 6.16 32.06
C THR A 274 -9.49 5.33 31.31
#